data_AF-A0A7X9PFT7-F1
#
_entry.id   AF-A0A7X9PFT7-F1
#
_cell.length_a   1.000
_cell.length_b   1.000
_cell.length_c   1.000
_cell.angle_alpha   90.00
_cell.angle_beta   90.00
_cell.angle_gamma   90.00
#
_symmetry.space_group_name_H-M   'P 1'
#
loop_
_entity.id
_entity.type
_entity.pdbx_description
1 polymer ?
#
loop_
_entity_poly.entity_id
_entity_poly.type
_entity_poly.pdbx_seq_one_letter_code
_entity_poly.pdbx_strand_id
1 'polypeptide(L)'
;MKLSLLLLGFFVANISAAAIIIDHNSVANFDNIPSQWIERAKTDLNLAYGHTSHGSQIVTGMTMLRNQNSLYNYTTGSSGFLCDGGMSGAYDLGNPNRTAWATATRNYLNGSGANRKVIMWSWCGQVSTATSSDIANSYLANMAQLESEFPNVKFIYMTGHLDGTGETGNLKIRNQQIRDYVIANDKILFDFADIESYNPEGTYFPNETDACAWCSTWCSSHACPTCSSCAHSHCFNCYNKGKAFWYMMAVLAGWNEGASSDTTPPANPSGLTIR
;
A
#
# COMPACT_ATOMS: atom_id res chain seq x y z
N MET A 1 20.00 38.42 48.52
CA MET A 1 19.15 37.31 48.07
C MET A 1 19.30 37.21 46.55
N LYS A 2 20.12 36.29 46.03
CA LYS A 2 20.35 36.14 44.58
C LYS A 2 19.28 35.18 44.03
N LEU A 3 18.39 35.69 43.19
CA LEU A 3 17.34 34.92 42.54
C LEU A 3 17.96 34.22 41.32
N SER A 4 18.17 32.90 41.42
CA SER A 4 18.56 32.07 40.27
C SER A 4 17.30 31.72 39.48
N LEU A 5 17.22 32.19 38.24
CA LEU A 5 16.18 31.86 37.30
C LEU A 5 16.53 30.51 36.64
N LEU A 6 15.85 29.44 37.04
CA LEU A 6 15.94 28.15 36.36
C LEU A 6 15.12 28.23 35.06
N LEU A 7 15.79 28.27 33.90
CA LEU A 7 15.11 28.00 32.63
C LEU A 7 14.86 26.49 32.52
N LEU A 8 13.61 26.07 32.64
CA LEU A 8 13.17 24.74 32.21
C LEU A 8 13.12 24.73 30.67
N GLY A 9 14.11 24.09 30.04
CA GLY A 9 14.04 23.76 28.63
C GLY A 9 12.98 22.68 28.40
N PHE A 10 11.91 23.02 27.68
CA PHE A 10 10.99 22.03 27.14
C PHE A 10 11.69 21.26 26.02
N PHE A 11 12.12 20.03 26.31
CA PHE A 11 12.46 19.06 25.27
C PHE A 11 11.16 18.58 24.64
N VAL A 12 10.82 19.10 23.46
CA VAL A 12 9.85 18.46 22.58
C VAL A 12 10.55 17.21 22.04
N ALA A 13 10.17 16.04 22.54
CA ALA A 13 10.56 14.80 21.91
C ALA A 13 9.92 14.79 20.51
N ASN A 14 10.73 14.94 19.47
CA ASN A 14 10.30 14.62 18.11
C ASN A 14 10.07 13.12 18.08
N ILE A 15 8.83 12.68 18.20
CA ILE A 15 8.44 11.33 17.80
C ILE A 15 8.63 11.32 16.28
N SER A 16 9.76 10.78 15.82
CA SER A 16 9.89 10.38 14.42
C SER A 16 8.79 9.36 14.17
N ALA A 17 7.85 9.70 13.31
CA ALA A 17 6.88 8.75 12.80
C ALA A 17 7.68 7.71 12.04
N ALA A 18 7.58 6.43 12.38
CA ALA A 18 8.23 5.37 11.60
C ALA A 18 7.43 5.09 10.33
N ALA A 19 8.09 4.54 9.30
CA ALA A 19 7.40 4.04 8.11
C ALA A 19 6.26 3.07 8.48
N ILE A 20 5.14 3.16 7.75
CA ILE A 20 3.99 2.26 7.89
C ILE A 20 4.04 1.28 6.72
N ILE A 21 4.34 0.02 7.00
CA ILE A 21 4.45 -1.03 5.99
C ILE A 21 3.23 -1.95 6.09
N ILE A 22 2.51 -2.09 4.98
CA ILE A 22 1.32 -2.94 4.86
C ILE A 22 1.68 -4.13 3.98
N ASP A 23 1.90 -5.27 4.60
CA ASP A 23 2.53 -6.47 4.05
C ASP A 23 1.73 -7.74 4.42
N HIS A 24 2.32 -8.93 4.29
CA HIS A 24 1.66 -10.17 4.70
C HIS A 24 1.32 -10.24 6.21
N ASN A 25 2.07 -9.57 7.09
CA ASN A 25 1.75 -9.51 8.51
C ASN A 25 0.44 -8.75 8.75
N SER A 26 0.18 -7.70 7.97
CA SER A 26 -1.10 -6.98 7.99
C SER A 26 -2.27 -7.88 7.60
N VAL A 27 -2.05 -8.88 6.73
CA VAL A 27 -3.06 -9.89 6.38
C VAL A 27 -3.33 -10.82 7.57
N ALA A 28 -2.27 -11.27 8.25
CA ALA A 28 -2.38 -12.13 9.42
C ALA A 28 -3.12 -11.44 10.58
N ASN A 29 -2.90 -10.14 10.78
CA ASN A 29 -3.47 -9.34 11.86
C ASN A 29 -4.82 -8.67 11.55
N PHE A 30 -5.39 -8.91 10.37
CA PHE A 30 -6.66 -8.32 9.97
C PHE A 30 -7.82 -8.55 10.97
N ASP A 31 -7.90 -9.74 11.56
CA ASP A 31 -9.00 -10.06 12.48
C ASP A 31 -8.87 -9.35 13.84
N ASN A 32 -7.72 -8.70 14.11
CA ASN A 32 -7.51 -7.90 15.31
C ASN A 32 -8.13 -6.50 15.20
N ILE A 33 -8.53 -6.05 14.00
CA ILE A 33 -9.01 -4.68 13.78
C ILE A 33 -10.32 -4.45 14.57
N PRO A 34 -10.33 -3.56 15.58
CA PRO A 34 -11.57 -3.17 16.24
C PRO A 34 -12.49 -2.46 15.25
N SER A 35 -13.77 -2.84 15.22
CA SER A 35 -14.76 -2.34 14.25
C SER A 35 -14.86 -0.80 14.20
N GLN A 36 -14.68 -0.12 15.34
CA GLN A 36 -14.68 1.34 15.40
C GLN A 36 -13.65 2.00 14.46
N TRP A 37 -12.52 1.34 14.19
CA TRP A 37 -11.49 1.88 13.30
C TRP A 37 -11.81 1.66 11.83
N ILE A 38 -12.55 0.59 11.50
CA ILE A 38 -13.14 0.42 10.17
C ILE A 38 -14.20 1.50 9.93
N GLU A 39 -15.08 1.75 10.90
CA GLU A 39 -16.09 2.82 10.79
C GLU A 39 -15.45 4.20 10.66
N ARG A 40 -14.44 4.51 11.48
CA ARG A 40 -13.72 5.77 11.41
C ARG A 40 -12.96 5.95 10.09
N ALA A 41 -12.35 4.88 9.57
CA ALA A 41 -11.68 4.95 8.27
C ALA A 41 -12.65 5.35 7.16
N LYS A 42 -13.88 4.79 7.18
CA LYS A 42 -14.94 5.10 6.21
C LYS A 42 -15.38 6.56 6.24
N THR A 43 -15.31 7.23 7.41
CA THR A 43 -15.71 8.64 7.56
C THR A 43 -14.57 9.62 7.31
N ASP A 44 -13.34 9.28 7.69
CA ASP A 44 -12.26 10.26 7.82
C ASP A 44 -11.34 10.31 6.60
N LEU A 45 -11.22 9.22 5.82
CA LEU A 45 -10.12 9.08 4.87
C LEU A 45 -10.45 9.49 3.43
N ASN A 46 -11.69 9.26 2.95
CA ASN A 46 -12.11 9.59 1.57
C ASN A 46 -11.00 9.32 0.53
N LEU A 47 -10.73 8.05 0.27
CA LEU A 47 -9.67 7.59 -0.62
C LEU A 47 -10.02 7.90 -2.08
N ALA A 48 -9.02 8.30 -2.88
CA ALA A 48 -9.06 8.10 -4.32
C ALA A 48 -7.94 7.14 -4.75
N TYR A 49 -8.30 6.17 -5.58
CA TYR A 49 -7.42 5.10 -6.01
C TYR A 49 -7.42 4.99 -7.53
N GLY A 50 -6.25 5.21 -8.14
CA GLY A 50 -6.07 5.08 -9.59
C GLY A 50 -5.35 3.78 -9.93
N HIS A 51 -5.99 2.93 -10.72
CA HIS A 51 -5.39 1.66 -11.13
C HIS A 51 -5.98 1.09 -12.42
N THR A 52 -5.29 0.07 -12.93
CA THR A 52 -5.77 -0.84 -13.98
C THR A 52 -5.82 -2.28 -13.44
N SER A 53 -5.55 -3.27 -14.29
CA SER A 53 -5.82 -4.70 -14.07
C SER A 53 -5.34 -5.20 -12.71
N HIS A 54 -4.03 -5.17 -12.42
CA HIS A 54 -3.48 -5.68 -11.15
C HIS A 54 -4.01 -4.93 -9.92
N GLY A 55 -4.15 -3.61 -9.99
CA GLY A 55 -4.66 -2.85 -8.85
C GLY A 55 -6.13 -3.15 -8.52
N SER A 56 -6.93 -3.62 -9.49
CA SER A 56 -8.33 -4.03 -9.27
C SER A 56 -8.47 -5.26 -8.36
N GLN A 57 -7.37 -5.97 -8.14
CA GLN A 57 -7.33 -7.10 -7.20
C GLN A 57 -7.67 -6.66 -5.77
N ILE A 58 -7.24 -5.46 -5.36
CA ILE A 58 -7.58 -4.89 -4.04
C ILE A 58 -9.11 -4.68 -3.94
N VAL A 59 -9.71 -4.05 -4.95
CA VAL A 59 -11.16 -3.78 -4.99
C VAL A 59 -11.97 -5.07 -5.01
N THR A 60 -11.47 -6.11 -5.72
CA THR A 60 -12.06 -7.45 -5.70
C THR A 60 -12.03 -8.04 -4.29
N GLY A 61 -10.89 -7.97 -3.60
CA GLY A 61 -10.76 -8.40 -2.20
C GLY A 61 -11.70 -7.66 -1.25
N MET A 62 -11.79 -6.34 -1.38
CA MET A 62 -12.74 -5.52 -0.61
C MET A 62 -14.20 -5.94 -0.88
N THR A 63 -14.53 -6.28 -2.13
CA THR A 63 -15.85 -6.77 -2.52
C THR A 63 -16.16 -8.14 -1.89
N MET A 64 -15.18 -9.03 -1.83
CA MET A 64 -15.34 -10.33 -1.15
C MET A 64 -15.62 -10.14 0.35
N LEU A 65 -14.86 -9.26 1.02
CA LEU A 65 -15.02 -8.98 2.45
C LEU A 65 -16.38 -8.37 2.79
N ARG A 66 -16.85 -7.38 2.01
CA ARG A 66 -18.16 -6.75 2.25
C ARG A 66 -19.34 -7.70 2.01
N ASN A 67 -19.17 -8.70 1.14
CA ASN A 67 -20.19 -9.73 0.91
C ASN A 67 -20.27 -10.73 2.08
N GLN A 68 -19.18 -10.92 2.81
CA GLN A 68 -19.13 -11.78 3.99
C GLN A 68 -19.58 -11.06 5.26
N ASN A 69 -19.23 -9.79 5.41
CA ASN A 69 -19.51 -9.01 6.61
C ASN A 69 -19.83 -7.55 6.27
N SER A 70 -21.01 -7.10 6.69
CA SER A 70 -21.51 -5.75 6.43
C SER A 70 -20.66 -4.64 7.04
N LEU A 71 -19.80 -4.93 8.02
CA LEU A 71 -18.82 -3.98 8.57
C LEU A 71 -17.93 -3.37 7.47
N TYR A 72 -17.57 -4.17 6.46
CA TYR A 72 -16.71 -3.74 5.36
C TYR A 72 -17.49 -3.14 4.19
N ASN A 73 -18.80 -2.89 4.32
CA ASN A 73 -19.53 -2.12 3.31
C ASN A 73 -19.00 -0.69 3.23
N TYR A 74 -18.85 -0.18 2.00
CA TYR A 74 -18.40 1.18 1.72
C TYR A 74 -19.17 1.78 0.54
N THR A 75 -19.18 3.12 0.50
CA THR A 75 -19.74 3.92 -0.58
C THR A 75 -18.67 4.26 -1.62
N THR A 76 -19.08 4.42 -2.88
CA THR A 76 -18.18 4.74 -3.99
C THR A 76 -18.53 6.08 -4.64
N GLY A 77 -17.60 6.60 -5.45
CA GLY A 77 -17.80 7.81 -6.24
C GLY A 77 -17.29 9.09 -5.57
N SER A 78 -17.60 10.24 -6.14
CA SER A 78 -17.05 11.55 -5.74
C SER A 78 -17.36 11.95 -4.29
N SER A 79 -18.45 11.47 -3.72
CA SER A 79 -18.86 11.68 -2.32
C SER A 79 -18.70 10.44 -1.43
N GLY A 80 -18.28 9.30 -2.00
CA GLY A 80 -18.12 8.06 -1.27
C GLY A 80 -16.73 7.92 -0.62
N PHE A 81 -16.61 6.93 0.26
CA PHE A 81 -15.35 6.53 0.87
C PHE A 81 -14.28 6.24 -0.20
N LEU A 82 -14.63 5.50 -1.25
CA LEU A 82 -13.72 5.13 -2.33
C LEU A 82 -14.09 5.82 -3.65
N CYS A 83 -13.23 6.72 -4.13
CA CYS A 83 -13.19 7.06 -5.55
C CYS A 83 -12.32 6.03 -6.26
N ASP A 84 -12.96 4.99 -6.76
CA ASP A 84 -12.33 3.97 -7.60
C ASP A 84 -12.22 4.52 -9.03
N GLY A 85 -11.01 4.94 -9.41
CA GLY A 85 -10.80 5.80 -10.56
C GLY A 85 -11.31 7.24 -10.34
N GLY A 86 -11.20 8.08 -11.38
CA GLY A 86 -11.67 9.47 -11.35
C GLY A 86 -10.58 10.54 -11.35
N MET A 87 -9.31 10.13 -11.28
CA MET A 87 -8.16 11.02 -11.53
C MET A 87 -7.87 11.08 -13.04
N SER A 88 -8.62 11.92 -13.76
CA SER A 88 -8.55 12.04 -15.21
C SER A 88 -7.14 12.43 -15.71
N GLY A 89 -6.67 11.75 -16.75
CA GLY A 89 -5.37 11.98 -17.39
C GLY A 89 -4.36 10.84 -17.21
N ALA A 90 -4.63 9.90 -16.32
CA ALA A 90 -3.87 8.66 -16.15
C ALA A 90 -4.78 7.52 -15.66
N TYR A 91 -4.32 6.29 -15.86
CA TYR A 91 -5.05 5.08 -15.44
C TYR A 91 -4.31 4.32 -14.35
N ASP A 92 -2.98 4.30 -14.40
CA ASP A 92 -2.11 3.68 -13.41
C ASP A 92 -0.75 4.41 -13.38
N LEU A 93 0.18 3.96 -12.52
CA LEU A 93 1.51 4.58 -12.37
C LEU A 93 2.38 4.54 -13.63
N GLY A 94 1.99 3.81 -14.68
CA GLY A 94 2.71 3.71 -15.94
C GLY A 94 1.89 4.02 -17.20
N ASN A 95 0.61 4.35 -17.09
CA ASN A 95 -0.31 4.55 -18.21
C ASN A 95 -1.04 5.90 -18.11
N PRO A 96 -0.96 6.79 -19.13
CA PRO A 96 -0.34 6.57 -20.45
C PRO A 96 1.19 6.60 -20.46
N ASN A 97 1.80 7.06 -19.37
CA ASN A 97 3.24 7.02 -19.16
C ASN A 97 3.54 7.11 -17.65
N ARG A 98 4.82 7.02 -17.27
CA ARG A 98 5.27 6.94 -15.87
C ARG A 98 5.12 8.23 -15.05
N THR A 99 4.66 9.34 -15.62
CA THR A 99 4.56 10.64 -14.94
C THR A 99 3.19 11.30 -15.04
N ALA A 100 2.34 10.87 -15.98
CA ALA A 100 1.01 11.46 -16.19
C ALA A 100 0.12 11.40 -14.94
N TRP A 101 0.24 10.35 -14.13
CA TRP A 101 -0.49 10.17 -12.87
C TRP A 101 -0.22 11.29 -11.86
N ALA A 102 0.99 11.87 -11.85
CA ALA A 102 1.34 12.96 -10.94
C ALA A 102 0.58 14.25 -11.29
N THR A 103 0.51 14.58 -12.59
CA THR A 103 -0.30 15.69 -13.09
C THR A 103 -1.79 15.45 -12.87
N ALA A 104 -2.28 14.24 -13.14
CA ALA A 104 -3.67 13.87 -12.90
C ALA A 104 -4.06 14.04 -11.43
N THR A 105 -3.18 13.62 -10.51
CA THR A 105 -3.36 13.76 -9.05
C THR A 105 -3.44 15.23 -8.65
N ARG A 106 -2.50 16.06 -9.11
CA ARG A 106 -2.48 17.50 -8.80
C ARG A 106 -3.73 18.21 -9.30
N ASN A 107 -4.16 17.93 -10.53
CA ASN A 107 -5.38 18.50 -11.10
C ASN A 107 -6.62 18.07 -10.33
N TYR A 108 -6.68 16.80 -9.92
CA TYR A 108 -7.79 16.25 -9.17
C TYR A 108 -7.90 16.87 -7.77
N LEU A 109 -6.80 16.93 -7.00
CA LEU A 109 -6.78 17.51 -5.66
C LEU A 109 -7.03 19.03 -5.66
N ASN A 110 -6.63 19.75 -6.70
CA ASN A 110 -6.96 21.17 -6.88
C ASN A 110 -8.38 21.42 -7.42
N GLY A 111 -9.14 20.35 -7.72
CA GLY A 111 -10.45 20.42 -8.33
C GLY A 111 -11.48 19.56 -7.61
N SER A 112 -12.06 18.61 -8.33
CA SER A 112 -13.16 17.77 -7.84
C SER A 112 -12.79 16.81 -6.71
N GLY A 113 -11.50 16.61 -6.45
CA GLY A 113 -10.94 15.74 -5.40
C GLY A 113 -10.43 16.49 -4.17
N ALA A 114 -10.72 17.78 -4.00
CA ALA A 114 -10.20 18.58 -2.88
C ALA A 114 -10.59 18.06 -1.48
N ASN A 115 -11.63 17.21 -1.38
CA ASN A 115 -12.07 16.59 -0.12
C ASN A 115 -11.31 15.30 0.23
N ARG A 116 -10.49 14.76 -0.67
CA ARG A 116 -9.79 13.48 -0.48
C ARG A 116 -8.66 13.63 0.54
N LYS A 117 -8.50 12.63 1.42
CA LYS A 117 -7.43 12.63 2.44
C LYS A 117 -6.38 11.55 2.20
N VAL A 118 -6.66 10.60 1.32
CA VAL A 118 -5.73 9.55 0.94
C VAL A 118 -5.72 9.42 -0.58
N ILE A 119 -4.53 9.34 -1.17
CA ILE A 119 -4.31 9.04 -2.57
C ILE A 119 -3.46 7.78 -2.67
N MET A 120 -3.89 6.86 -3.51
CA MET A 120 -3.15 5.67 -3.87
C MET A 120 -3.17 5.50 -5.39
N TRP A 121 -2.08 4.98 -5.94
CA TRP A 121 -2.00 4.55 -7.32
C TRP A 121 -1.35 3.18 -7.39
N SER A 122 -1.80 2.35 -8.33
CA SER A 122 -1.21 1.04 -8.57
C SER A 122 -0.27 1.04 -9.76
N TRP A 123 0.72 0.16 -9.73
CA TRP A 123 1.37 -0.35 -10.92
C TRP A 123 0.46 -1.38 -11.63
N CYS A 124 0.61 -1.54 -12.95
CA CYS A 124 0.12 -2.73 -13.63
C CYS A 124 1.25 -3.74 -13.75
N GLY A 125 2.16 -3.59 -14.72
CA GLY A 125 3.37 -4.42 -14.87
C GLY A 125 4.64 -3.61 -15.15
N GLN A 126 4.58 -2.29 -15.03
CA GLN A 126 5.64 -1.40 -15.50
C GLN A 126 6.92 -1.45 -14.65
N VAL A 127 6.86 -2.00 -13.44
CA VAL A 127 8.02 -2.18 -12.56
C VAL A 127 8.94 -3.29 -13.07
N SER A 128 8.40 -4.35 -13.70
CA SER A 128 9.19 -5.47 -14.23
C SER A 128 10.28 -5.02 -15.20
N THR A 129 10.03 -3.97 -15.97
CA THR A 129 10.98 -3.40 -16.95
C THR A 129 11.48 -2.00 -16.57
N ALA A 130 11.14 -1.50 -15.38
CA ALA A 130 11.61 -0.20 -14.92
C ALA A 130 13.12 -0.23 -14.65
N THR A 131 13.80 0.82 -15.07
CA THR A 131 15.17 1.10 -14.64
C THR A 131 15.19 1.67 -13.21
N SER A 132 16.36 1.71 -12.58
CA SER A 132 16.52 2.42 -11.30
C SER A 132 16.11 3.89 -11.39
N SER A 133 16.36 4.53 -12.53
CA SER A 133 16.00 5.93 -12.82
C SER A 133 14.49 6.11 -12.98
N ASP A 134 13.78 5.16 -13.61
CA ASP A 134 12.32 5.21 -13.69
C ASP A 134 11.71 5.24 -12.29
N ILE A 135 12.18 4.37 -11.38
CA ILE A 135 11.70 4.34 -10.00
C ILE A 135 12.08 5.64 -9.27
N ALA A 136 13.36 6.04 -9.30
CA ALA A 136 13.82 7.21 -8.56
C ALA A 136 13.15 8.51 -9.03
N ASN A 137 13.13 8.75 -10.34
CA ASN A 137 12.82 10.06 -10.92
C ASN A 137 11.36 10.18 -11.38
N SER A 138 10.74 9.08 -11.85
CA SER A 138 9.35 9.14 -12.32
C SER A 138 8.35 8.76 -11.23
N TYR A 139 8.74 7.91 -10.28
CA TYR A 139 7.86 7.53 -9.18
C TYR A 139 8.17 8.27 -7.88
N LEU A 140 9.32 7.98 -7.26
CA LEU A 140 9.64 8.45 -5.91
C LEU A 140 9.73 9.98 -5.82
N ALA A 141 10.39 10.62 -6.80
CA ALA A 141 10.48 12.08 -6.86
C ALA A 141 9.10 12.76 -7.05
N ASN A 142 8.21 12.20 -7.89
CA ASN A 142 6.87 12.74 -8.08
C ASN A 142 5.99 12.53 -6.83
N MET A 143 6.11 11.39 -6.14
CA MET A 143 5.42 11.15 -4.86
C MET A 143 5.85 12.20 -3.83
N ALA A 144 7.17 12.40 -3.65
CA ALA A 144 7.70 13.39 -2.71
C ALA A 144 7.26 14.83 -3.05
N GLN A 145 7.19 15.15 -4.35
CA GLN A 145 6.68 16.46 -4.79
C GLN A 145 5.20 16.63 -4.44
N LEU A 146 4.35 15.63 -4.69
CA LEU A 146 2.93 15.69 -4.34
C LEU A 146 2.70 15.81 -2.83
N GLU A 147 3.48 15.08 -2.02
CA GLU A 147 3.43 15.21 -0.56
C GLU A 147 3.76 16.63 -0.09
N SER A 148 4.76 17.27 -0.71
CA SER A 148 5.13 18.66 -0.41
C SER A 148 4.03 19.66 -0.80
N GLU A 149 3.39 19.43 -1.94
CA GLU A 149 2.31 20.29 -2.46
C GLU A 149 0.99 20.12 -1.71
N PHE A 150 0.72 18.92 -1.19
CA PHE A 150 -0.53 18.56 -0.52
C PHE A 150 -0.28 17.95 0.88
N PRO A 151 0.26 18.72 1.84
CA PRO A 151 0.74 18.20 3.13
C PRO A 151 -0.35 17.60 4.03
N ASN A 152 -1.63 17.84 3.72
CA ASN A 152 -2.78 17.29 4.45
C ASN A 152 -3.35 16.01 3.82
N VAL A 153 -2.73 15.52 2.74
CA VAL A 153 -3.11 14.29 2.03
C VAL A 153 -2.06 13.22 2.29
N LYS A 154 -2.50 12.02 2.65
CA LYS A 154 -1.64 10.85 2.79
C LYS A 154 -1.44 10.19 1.43
N PHE A 155 -0.19 10.01 1.01
CA PHE A 155 0.15 9.33 -0.24
C PHE A 155 0.66 7.93 0.05
N ILE A 156 0.02 6.93 -0.55
CA ILE A 156 0.37 5.52 -0.36
C ILE A 156 1.34 5.11 -1.46
N TYR A 157 2.55 4.74 -1.07
CA TYR A 157 3.53 4.10 -1.94
C TYR A 157 3.15 2.64 -2.16
N MET A 158 3.61 2.05 -3.26
CA MET A 158 3.23 0.69 -3.65
C MET A 158 4.35 0.03 -4.45
N THR A 159 4.62 -1.23 -4.15
CA THR A 159 5.48 -2.09 -5.00
C THR A 159 4.71 -2.59 -6.23
N GLY A 160 5.42 -3.10 -7.24
CA GLY A 160 4.79 -3.88 -8.31
C GLY A 160 4.29 -5.25 -7.82
N HIS A 161 3.55 -5.96 -8.67
CA HIS A 161 3.21 -7.39 -8.48
C HIS A 161 4.40 -8.30 -8.81
N LEU A 162 4.37 -9.55 -8.35
CA LEU A 162 5.31 -10.61 -8.69
C LEU A 162 5.16 -11.07 -10.15
N ASP A 163 6.29 -11.32 -10.81
CA ASP A 163 6.35 -11.78 -12.21
C ASP A 163 7.15 -13.08 -12.39
N GLY A 164 7.55 -13.74 -11.30
CA GLY A 164 8.30 -15.00 -11.34
C GLY A 164 9.77 -14.88 -11.71
N THR A 165 10.32 -13.67 -11.84
CA THR A 165 11.74 -13.49 -12.18
C THR A 165 12.70 -13.78 -11.01
N GLY A 166 12.15 -14.05 -9.81
CA GLY A 166 12.87 -14.52 -8.63
C GLY A 166 13.72 -13.46 -7.93
N GLU A 167 14.53 -13.89 -6.96
CA GLU A 167 15.29 -13.02 -6.05
C GLU A 167 16.29 -12.08 -6.74
N THR A 168 16.80 -12.47 -7.90
CA THR A 168 17.76 -11.66 -8.67
C THR A 168 17.10 -10.91 -9.83
N GLY A 169 15.77 -11.03 -9.97
CA GLY A 169 15.00 -10.40 -11.03
C GLY A 169 14.96 -8.88 -10.89
N ASN A 170 14.85 -8.17 -12.02
CA ASN A 170 14.80 -6.70 -12.02
C ASN A 170 13.65 -6.18 -11.15
N LEU A 171 12.46 -6.80 -11.25
CA LEU A 171 11.29 -6.46 -10.46
C LEU A 171 11.60 -6.46 -8.96
N LYS A 172 12.19 -7.54 -8.44
CA LYS A 172 12.54 -7.66 -7.01
C LYS A 172 13.46 -6.52 -6.58
N ILE A 173 14.47 -6.21 -7.38
CA ILE A 173 15.43 -5.13 -7.11
C ILE A 173 14.72 -3.75 -7.14
N ARG A 174 13.81 -3.51 -8.09
CA ARG A 174 13.05 -2.26 -8.15
C ARG A 174 12.04 -2.12 -7.01
N ASN A 175 11.39 -3.21 -6.60
CA ASN A 175 10.53 -3.23 -5.42
C ASN A 175 11.34 -2.95 -4.15
N GLN A 176 12.56 -3.50 -4.03
CA GLN A 176 13.44 -3.20 -2.91
C GLN A 176 13.84 -1.73 -2.89
N GLN A 177 14.13 -1.12 -4.05
CA GLN A 177 14.40 0.32 -4.13
C GLN A 177 13.23 1.17 -3.61
N ILE A 178 11.97 0.77 -3.86
CA ILE A 178 10.79 1.44 -3.31
C ILE A 178 10.71 1.26 -1.79
N ARG A 179 10.89 0.03 -1.30
CA ARG A 179 10.89 -0.28 0.15
C ARG A 179 11.94 0.53 0.90
N ASP A 180 13.17 0.52 0.41
CA ASP A 180 14.29 1.24 1.03
C ASP A 180 13.99 2.74 1.13
N TYR A 181 13.41 3.33 0.07
CA TYR A 181 13.00 4.73 0.09
C TYR A 181 11.91 4.99 1.13
N VAL A 182 10.88 4.15 1.19
CA VAL A 182 9.78 4.32 2.16
C VAL A 182 10.29 4.23 3.59
N ILE A 183 11.12 3.24 3.90
CA ILE A 183 11.72 3.05 5.22
C ILE A 183 12.61 4.25 5.58
N ALA A 184 13.47 4.69 4.67
CA ALA A 184 14.40 5.80 4.94
C ALA A 184 13.71 7.17 5.07
N ASN A 185 12.46 7.31 4.63
CA ASN A 185 11.74 8.59 4.61
C ASN A 185 10.39 8.51 5.36
N ASP A 186 10.19 7.48 6.19
CA ASP A 186 9.00 7.33 7.04
C ASP A 186 7.67 7.40 6.28
N LYS A 187 7.59 6.71 5.14
CA LYS A 187 6.42 6.73 4.25
C LYS A 187 5.45 5.58 4.54
N ILE A 188 4.30 5.62 3.87
CA ILE A 188 3.30 4.55 3.92
C ILE A 188 3.47 3.67 2.68
N LEU A 189 3.69 2.37 2.85
CA LEU A 189 3.81 1.39 1.77
C LEU A 189 2.68 0.37 1.82
N PHE A 190 2.01 0.16 0.69
CA PHE A 190 1.25 -1.05 0.41
C PHE A 190 2.13 -2.02 -0.38
N ASP A 191 2.69 -3.01 0.29
CA ASP A 191 3.66 -3.94 -0.27
C ASP A 191 2.97 -5.09 -0.99
N PHE A 192 2.50 -4.77 -2.20
CA PHE A 192 1.77 -5.71 -3.05
C PHE A 192 2.58 -6.97 -3.37
N ALA A 193 3.89 -6.85 -3.58
CA ALA A 193 4.75 -8.00 -3.88
C ALA A 193 4.96 -8.89 -2.65
N ASP A 194 5.11 -8.28 -1.47
CA ASP A 194 5.23 -9.04 -0.24
C ASP A 194 3.97 -9.85 0.07
N ILE A 195 2.79 -9.24 -0.03
CA ILE A 195 1.51 -9.95 0.18
C ILE A 195 1.38 -11.18 -0.75
N GLU A 196 1.90 -11.11 -1.97
CA GLU A 196 1.88 -12.23 -2.92
C GLU A 196 2.94 -13.31 -2.63
N SER A 197 4.00 -12.95 -1.91
CA SER A 197 5.14 -13.83 -1.66
C SER A 197 4.97 -14.72 -0.43
N TYR A 198 3.92 -14.53 0.37
CA TYR A 198 3.71 -15.27 1.62
C TYR A 198 2.31 -15.87 1.69
N ASN A 199 2.23 -17.09 2.22
CA ASN A 199 0.95 -17.65 2.66
C ASN A 199 0.57 -17.08 4.05
N PRO A 200 -0.66 -17.32 4.53
CA PRO A 200 -1.11 -16.83 5.84
C PRO A 200 -0.32 -17.36 7.05
N GLU A 201 0.48 -18.42 6.89
CA GLU A 201 1.37 -18.98 7.92
C GLU A 201 2.77 -18.35 7.88
N GLY A 202 3.05 -17.42 6.98
CA GLY A 202 4.35 -16.78 6.83
C GLY A 202 5.38 -17.62 6.08
N THR A 203 4.97 -18.69 5.37
CA THR A 203 5.86 -19.39 4.44
C THR A 203 6.17 -18.49 3.25
N TYR A 204 7.46 -18.28 2.99
CA TYR A 204 7.95 -17.45 1.89
C TYR A 204 8.10 -18.23 0.57
N PHE A 205 7.64 -17.63 -0.53
CA PHE A 205 7.69 -18.16 -1.89
C PHE A 205 8.51 -17.22 -2.81
N PRO A 206 9.85 -17.35 -2.84
CA PRO A 206 10.76 -16.38 -3.49
C PRO A 206 10.61 -16.27 -5.01
N ASN A 207 10.03 -17.29 -5.65
CA ASN A 207 9.90 -17.38 -7.11
C ASN A 207 8.43 -17.43 -7.56
N GLU A 208 7.50 -17.01 -6.69
CA GLU A 208 6.08 -16.98 -7.03
C GLU A 208 5.78 -15.90 -8.07
N THR A 209 4.63 -16.04 -8.74
CA THR A 209 4.08 -15.03 -9.65
C THR A 209 2.76 -14.48 -9.13
N ASP A 210 2.24 -13.43 -9.76
CA ASP A 210 0.90 -12.93 -9.50
C ASP A 210 -0.21 -14.00 -9.64
N ALA A 211 0.03 -15.11 -10.36
CA ALA A 211 -0.90 -16.22 -10.46
C ALA A 211 -1.21 -16.90 -9.10
N CYS A 212 -0.32 -16.75 -8.11
CA CYS A 212 -0.40 -17.37 -6.79
C CYS A 212 -0.56 -18.89 -6.85
N ALA A 213 0.46 -19.61 -7.35
CA ALA A 213 0.41 -21.07 -7.41
C ALA A 213 0.24 -21.70 -6.02
N TRP A 214 0.88 -21.14 -4.99
CA TRP A 214 0.72 -21.62 -3.60
C TRP A 214 -0.72 -21.51 -3.10
N CYS A 215 -1.53 -20.58 -3.61
CA CYS A 215 -2.93 -20.42 -3.20
C CYS A 215 -3.74 -21.71 -3.46
N SER A 216 -3.53 -22.38 -4.59
CA SER A 216 -4.30 -23.59 -4.93
C SER A 216 -4.00 -24.73 -3.95
N THR A 217 -2.72 -24.92 -3.62
CA THR A 217 -2.29 -25.89 -2.61
C THR A 217 -2.85 -25.55 -1.24
N TRP A 218 -2.75 -24.28 -0.83
CA TRP A 218 -3.30 -23.79 0.43
C TRP A 218 -4.80 -24.07 0.56
N CYS A 219 -5.57 -23.72 -0.48
CA CYS A 219 -7.03 -23.88 -0.50
C CYS A 219 -7.51 -25.32 -0.65
N SER A 220 -6.61 -26.29 -0.89
CA SER A 220 -6.94 -27.71 -0.87
C SER A 220 -7.14 -28.26 0.55
N SER A 221 -6.53 -27.60 1.55
CA SER A 221 -6.59 -27.99 2.96
C SER A 221 -7.20 -26.91 3.87
N HIS A 222 -7.41 -25.69 3.36
CA HIS A 222 -8.00 -24.57 4.09
C HIS A 222 -9.22 -23.99 3.39
N ALA A 223 -10.16 -23.45 4.18
CA ALA A 223 -11.29 -22.73 3.64
C ALA A 223 -10.82 -21.41 2.99
N CYS A 224 -11.06 -21.28 1.69
CA CYS A 224 -10.73 -20.07 0.93
C CYS A 224 -12.00 -19.45 0.32
N PRO A 225 -12.21 -18.14 0.50
CA PRO A 225 -13.26 -17.42 -0.21
C PRO A 225 -13.07 -17.46 -1.73
N THR A 226 -14.17 -17.65 -2.46
CA THR A 226 -14.20 -17.63 -3.93
C THR A 226 -14.65 -16.28 -4.47
N CYS A 227 -14.28 -15.99 -5.71
CA CYS A 227 -14.70 -14.80 -6.46
C CYS A 227 -14.98 -15.18 -7.92
N SER A 228 -15.70 -14.34 -8.66
CA SER A 228 -15.95 -14.58 -10.10
C SER A 228 -14.66 -14.51 -10.91
N SER A 229 -13.79 -13.57 -10.57
CA SER A 229 -12.50 -13.37 -11.19
C SER A 229 -11.62 -12.51 -10.30
N CYS A 230 -10.31 -12.73 -10.39
CA CYS A 230 -9.27 -11.91 -9.79
C CYS A 230 -8.24 -11.67 -10.90
N ALA A 231 -7.99 -10.41 -11.26
CA ALA A 231 -7.19 -10.09 -12.44
C ALA A 231 -5.78 -10.68 -12.34
N HIS A 232 -5.40 -11.57 -13.27
CA HIS A 232 -4.10 -12.25 -13.33
C HIS A 232 -3.74 -13.12 -12.10
N SER A 233 -4.67 -13.34 -11.19
CA SER A 233 -4.36 -13.94 -9.88
C SER A 233 -5.44 -14.88 -9.37
N HIS A 234 -5.10 -15.64 -8.33
CA HIS A 234 -6.05 -16.48 -7.61
C HIS A 234 -6.93 -15.64 -6.67
N CYS A 235 -8.22 -15.98 -6.54
CA CYS A 235 -9.17 -15.23 -5.69
C CYS A 235 -8.71 -15.05 -4.24
N PHE A 236 -8.03 -16.06 -3.70
CA PHE A 236 -7.49 -15.98 -2.33
C PHE A 236 -6.44 -14.88 -2.15
N ASN A 237 -5.66 -14.60 -3.20
CA ASN A 237 -4.68 -13.53 -3.18
C ASN A 237 -5.36 -12.14 -3.22
N CYS A 238 -6.40 -11.98 -4.06
CA CYS A 238 -7.28 -10.80 -4.00
C CYS A 238 -7.87 -10.60 -2.61
N TYR A 239 -8.37 -11.66 -1.98
CA TYR A 239 -8.92 -11.63 -0.63
C TYR A 239 -7.90 -11.11 0.40
N ASN A 240 -6.67 -11.64 0.37
CA ASN A 240 -5.59 -11.19 1.25
C ASN A 240 -5.25 -9.71 1.04
N LYS A 241 -5.26 -9.22 -0.20
CA LYS A 241 -5.06 -7.80 -0.49
C LYS A 241 -6.21 -6.92 0.03
N GLY A 242 -7.44 -7.42 -0.01
CA GLY A 242 -8.58 -6.78 0.63
C GLY A 242 -8.41 -6.67 2.15
N LYS A 243 -7.89 -7.73 2.79
CA LYS A 243 -7.58 -7.74 4.23
C LYS A 243 -6.51 -6.70 4.57
N ALA A 244 -5.38 -6.74 3.87
CA ALA A 244 -4.30 -5.77 4.02
C ALA A 244 -4.78 -4.33 3.81
N PHE A 245 -5.67 -4.10 2.83
CA PHE A 245 -6.24 -2.78 2.59
C PHE A 245 -7.02 -2.26 3.80
N TRP A 246 -7.91 -3.06 4.37
CA TRP A 246 -8.68 -2.63 5.54
C TRP A 246 -7.82 -2.47 6.80
N TYR A 247 -6.78 -3.28 6.95
CA TYR A 247 -5.76 -3.09 7.97
C TYR A 247 -5.08 -1.71 7.81
N MET A 248 -4.61 -1.38 6.60
CA MET A 248 -4.06 -0.06 6.28
C MET A 248 -5.04 1.07 6.63
N MET A 249 -6.29 0.95 6.20
CA MET A 249 -7.32 1.96 6.46
C MET A 249 -7.54 2.19 7.95
N ALA A 250 -7.58 1.13 8.77
CA ALA A 250 -7.70 1.24 10.21
C ALA A 250 -6.48 1.96 10.82
N VAL A 251 -5.27 1.59 10.42
CA VAL A 251 -4.03 2.25 10.87
C VAL A 251 -4.04 3.74 10.53
N LEU A 252 -4.40 4.10 9.30
CA LEU A 252 -4.48 5.50 8.86
C LEU A 252 -5.59 6.31 9.53
N ALA A 253 -6.61 5.63 10.06
CA ALA A 253 -7.67 6.23 10.88
C ALA A 253 -7.22 6.46 12.34
N GLY A 254 -6.05 5.93 12.74
CA GLY A 254 -5.45 6.11 14.07
C GLY A 254 -5.44 4.84 14.93
N TRP A 255 -5.75 3.68 14.35
CA TRP A 255 -5.57 2.42 15.05
C TRP A 255 -4.08 2.10 15.16
N ASN A 256 -3.57 2.14 16.37
CA ASN A 256 -2.26 1.58 16.67
C ASN A 256 -2.53 0.18 17.26
N GLU A 257 -2.30 -0.89 16.49
CA GLU A 257 -1.96 -2.16 17.12
C GLU A 257 -0.81 -1.86 18.07
N GLY A 258 -0.90 -2.29 19.33
CA GLY A 258 0.07 -1.93 20.37
C GLY A 258 1.50 -2.06 19.84
N ALA A 259 2.14 -0.92 19.54
CA ALA A 259 3.47 -0.75 18.98
C ALA A 259 4.29 -2.04 18.75
N SER A 260 4.09 -2.73 17.62
CA SER A 260 5.10 -3.64 17.09
C SER A 260 5.89 -2.90 16.02
N SER A 261 7.03 -2.36 16.44
CA SER A 261 8.10 -1.87 15.58
C SER A 261 8.78 -3.05 14.87
N ASP A 262 8.04 -3.78 14.04
CA ASP A 262 8.69 -4.71 13.13
C ASP A 262 9.25 -3.91 11.95
N THR A 263 10.42 -3.34 12.18
CA THR A 263 11.22 -2.67 11.15
C THR A 263 12.03 -3.70 10.36
N THR A 264 11.81 -5.01 10.52
CA THR A 264 12.63 -6.03 9.89
C THR A 264 12.18 -6.15 8.43
N PRO A 265 12.99 -5.69 7.46
CA PRO A 265 12.65 -5.90 6.07
C PRO A 265 12.67 -7.41 5.78
N PRO A 266 11.87 -7.91 4.82
CA PRO A 266 12.09 -9.25 4.29
C PRO A 266 13.56 -9.40 3.89
N ALA A 267 14.14 -10.57 4.19
CA ALA A 267 15.58 -10.81 4.17
C ALA A 267 16.28 -10.16 2.97
N ASN A 268 17.14 -9.18 3.26
CA ASN A 268 18.01 -8.55 2.27
C ASN A 268 18.84 -9.64 1.57
N PRO A 269 19.05 -9.58 0.24
CA PRO A 269 19.99 -10.46 -0.43
C PRO A 269 21.37 -10.25 0.20
N SER A 270 21.88 -11.30 0.84
CA SER A 270 23.26 -11.35 1.29
C SER A 270 24.18 -11.19 0.08
N GLY A 271 24.75 -9.99 -0.13
CA GLY A 271 25.93 -9.84 -0.99
C GLY A 271 26.02 -8.68 -1.99
N LEU A 272 25.35 -7.54 -1.81
CA LEU A 272 25.61 -6.37 -2.67
C LEU A 272 26.19 -5.18 -1.90
N THR A 273 27.52 -5.12 -1.82
CA THR A 273 28.25 -3.86 -1.59
C THR A 273 28.03 -2.94 -2.78
N ILE A 274 27.34 -1.82 -2.54
CA ILE A 274 27.25 -0.72 -3.49
C ILE A 274 28.65 -0.11 -3.63
N ARG A 275 29.20 -0.12 -4.85
CA ARG A 275 30.23 0.80 -5.30
C ARG A 275 29.59 1.80 -6.25
#